data_AF-B6IPW3-F1
#
_entry.id   AF-B6IPW3-F1
#
_cell.length_a   1.000
_cell.length_b   1.000
_cell.length_c   1.000
_cell.angle_alpha   90.00
_cell.angle_beta   90.00
_cell.angle_gamma   90.00
#
_symmetry.space_group_name_H-M   'P 1'
#
loop_
_entity.id
_entity.type
_entity.pdbx_description
1 polymer ?
#
loop_
_entity_poly.entity_id
_entity_poly.type
_entity_poly.pdbx_seq_one_letter_code
_entity_poly.pdbx_strand_id
1 'polypeptide(L)'
;MRLCSVCDREGRGFLYSHPGHPDRLHRFCSMGCLDAGARLAKENNGMIDKTAREVQALKDARRPFAEALTELGLMDPFFHRTAAEIDRLIEAAVTGYVDSMQRRAGVRERTGTALDDPLPF
;
A
#
# COMPACT_ATOMS: atom_id res chain seq x y z
N MET A 1 4.44 19.56 2.50
CA MET A 1 5.19 18.29 2.38
C MET A 1 4.70 17.57 1.13
N ARG A 2 5.58 16.97 0.31
CA ARG A 2 5.15 16.16 -0.85
C ARG A 2 5.27 14.69 -0.48
N LEU A 3 4.15 13.97 -0.51
CA LEU A 3 4.06 12.57 -0.12
C LEU A 3 4.46 11.64 -1.26
N CYS A 4 4.80 10.41 -0.91
CA CYS A 4 5.02 9.32 -1.84
C CYS A 4 3.73 9.02 -2.61
N SER A 5 3.76 9.07 -3.94
CA SER A 5 2.59 8.83 -4.80
C SER A 5 2.06 7.39 -4.76
N VAL A 6 2.69 6.49 -4.01
CA VAL A 6 2.29 5.07 -3.85
C VAL A 6 1.83 4.74 -2.43
N CYS A 7 2.51 5.27 -1.40
CA CYS A 7 2.27 4.84 -0.01
C CYS A 7 2.12 5.99 0.99
N ASP A 8 2.01 7.24 0.51
CA ASP A 8 1.77 8.45 1.29
C ASP A 8 2.80 8.76 2.42
N ARG A 9 3.94 8.06 2.46
CA ARG A 9 5.08 8.42 3.34
C ARG A 9 5.80 9.65 2.83
N GLU A 10 6.62 10.29 3.66
CA GLU A 10 7.44 11.43 3.24
C GLU A 10 8.37 11.04 2.06
N GLY A 11 8.30 11.81 0.98
CA GLY A 11 9.11 11.56 -0.22
C GLY A 11 10.58 11.88 0.00
N ARG A 12 11.49 11.00 -0.46
CA ARG A 12 12.94 11.10 -0.24
C ARG A 12 13.74 11.48 -1.49
N GLY A 13 13.11 12.16 -2.45
CA GLY A 13 13.77 12.70 -3.64
C GLY A 13 13.77 11.79 -4.87
N PHE A 14 13.19 10.59 -4.79
CA PHE A 14 12.94 9.75 -5.96
C PHE A 14 11.80 10.34 -6.78
N LEU A 15 12.00 10.53 -8.08
CA LEU A 15 11.06 11.22 -8.96
C LEU A 15 10.82 10.42 -10.24
N TYR A 16 9.59 10.48 -10.75
CA TYR A 16 9.22 9.90 -12.04
C TYR A 16 8.36 10.89 -12.82
N SER A 17 8.69 11.11 -14.08
CA SER A 17 7.87 11.86 -15.04
C SER A 17 7.53 10.93 -16.18
N HIS A 18 6.25 10.90 -16.57
CA HIS A 18 5.78 10.03 -17.64
C HIS A 18 5.93 10.73 -19.00
N PRO A 19 6.49 10.10 -20.04
CA PRO A 19 6.73 10.75 -21.33
C PRO A 19 5.50 11.39 -21.99
N GLY A 20 4.32 10.78 -21.85
CA GLY A 20 3.06 11.31 -22.37
C GLY A 20 2.44 12.44 -21.54
N HIS A 21 2.94 12.67 -20.32
CA HIS A 21 2.46 13.69 -19.38
C HIS A 21 3.64 14.29 -18.60
N PRO A 22 4.56 14.98 -19.29
CA PRO A 22 5.84 15.41 -18.71
C PRO A 22 5.66 16.40 -17.54
N ASP A 23 4.55 17.15 -17.55
CA ASP A 23 4.17 18.11 -16.51
C ASP A 23 3.80 17.44 -15.18
N ARG A 24 3.57 16.12 -15.19
CA ARG A 24 3.18 15.35 -14.01
C ARG A 24 4.40 14.65 -13.40
N LEU A 25 4.92 15.25 -12.34
CA LEU A 25 6.07 14.74 -11.60
C LEU A 25 5.62 14.00 -10.33
N HIS A 26 5.77 12.69 -10.33
CA HIS A 26 5.50 11.82 -9.18
C HIS A 26 6.72 11.73 -8.27
N ARG A 27 6.50 11.60 -6.95
CA ARG A 27 7.57 11.54 -5.93
C ARG A 27 7.43 10.28 -5.11
N PHE A 28 8.55 9.69 -4.68
CA PHE A 28 8.56 8.44 -3.90
C PHE A 28 9.49 8.50 -2.69
N CYS A 29 9.23 7.63 -1.71
CA CYS A 29 10.03 7.50 -0.50
C CYS A 29 11.20 6.50 -0.63
N SER A 30 11.20 5.65 -1.66
CA SER A 30 12.22 4.62 -1.90
C SER A 30 12.26 4.23 -3.39
N MET A 31 13.32 3.51 -3.81
CA MET A 31 13.40 2.92 -5.15
C MET A 31 12.27 1.92 -5.42
N GLY A 32 11.90 1.08 -4.44
CA GLY A 32 10.79 0.14 -4.60
C GLY A 32 9.45 0.83 -4.90
N CYS A 33 9.15 1.95 -4.22
CA CYS A 33 7.96 2.74 -4.55
C CYS A 33 8.06 3.43 -5.92
N LEU A 34 9.26 3.85 -6.34
CA LEU A 34 9.48 4.40 -7.68
C LEU A 34 9.22 3.35 -8.76
N ASP A 35 9.73 2.12 -8.60
CA ASP A 35 9.54 1.05 -9.59
C ASP A 35 8.07 0.65 -9.71
N ALA A 36 7.39 0.49 -8.56
CA ALA A 36 5.95 0.22 -8.52
C ALA A 36 5.14 1.35 -9.17
N GLY A 37 5.44 2.61 -8.82
CA GLY A 37 4.76 3.78 -9.37
C GLY A 37 5.01 3.97 -10.87
N ALA A 38 6.24 3.78 -11.34
CA ALA A 38 6.58 3.86 -12.75
C ALA A 38 5.89 2.77 -13.58
N ARG A 39 5.73 1.56 -13.02
CA ARG A 39 4.95 0.48 -13.66
C ARG A 39 3.47 0.87 -13.77
N LEU A 40 2.85 1.32 -12.68
CA LEU A 40 1.46 1.78 -12.67
C LEU A 40 1.23 2.93 -13.67
N ALA A 41 2.14 3.90 -13.70
CA ALA A 41 2.07 5.00 -14.65
C ALA A 41 2.21 4.53 -16.11
N LYS A 42 3.01 3.50 -16.40
CA LYS A 42 3.06 2.93 -17.77
C LYS A 42 1.77 2.23 -18.14
N GLU A 43 1.17 1.49 -17.21
CA GLU A 43 -0.08 0.76 -17.42
C GLU A 43 -1.29 1.70 -17.55
N ASN A 44 -1.27 2.82 -16.82
CA ASN A 44 -2.40 3.77 -16.73
C ASN A 44 -2.08 5.15 -17.33
N ASN A 45 -1.24 5.22 -18.36
CA ASN A 45 -0.95 6.44 -19.13
C ASN A 45 -0.61 7.68 -18.25
N GLY A 46 0.37 7.53 -17.37
CA GLY A 46 0.87 8.57 -16.46
C GLY A 46 0.13 8.70 -15.13
N MET A 47 -0.94 7.94 -14.92
CA MET A 47 -1.72 7.93 -13.67
C MET A 47 -1.13 6.93 -12.67
N ILE A 48 -0.92 7.35 -11.42
CA ILE A 48 -0.58 6.47 -10.28
C ILE A 48 -1.73 6.46 -9.25
N ASP A 49 -2.86 7.10 -9.59
CA ASP A 49 -4.07 7.01 -8.78
C ASP A 49 -4.58 5.57 -8.82
N LYS A 50 -5.22 5.16 -7.72
CA LYS A 50 -5.93 3.88 -7.66
C LYS A 50 -6.93 3.83 -8.80
N THR A 51 -6.86 2.78 -9.60
CA THR A 51 -7.87 2.46 -10.60
C THR A 51 -9.24 2.33 -9.94
N ALA A 52 -10.31 2.53 -10.69
CA ALA A 52 -11.68 2.34 -10.17
C ALA A 52 -11.86 0.94 -9.54
N ARG A 53 -11.17 -0.07 -10.10
CA ARG A 53 -11.15 -1.43 -9.56
C ARG A 53 -10.46 -1.53 -8.21
N GLU A 54 -9.31 -0.88 -8.03
CA GLU A 54 -8.59 -0.85 -6.75
C GLU A 54 -9.37 -0.07 -5.68
N VAL A 55 -10.02 1.04 -6.05
CA VAL A 55 -10.92 1.78 -5.16
C VAL A 55 -12.10 0.89 -4.73
N GLN A 56 -12.67 0.13 -5.66
CA GLN A 56 -13.76 -0.78 -5.32
C GLN A 56 -13.28 -1.93 -4.42
N ALA A 57 -12.11 -2.50 -4.68
CA ALA A 57 -11.52 -3.55 -3.84
C ALA A 57 -11.31 -3.08 -2.39
N LEU A 58 -10.91 -1.82 -2.18
CA LEU A 58 -10.81 -1.25 -0.83
C LEU A 58 -12.16 -1.15 -0.14
N LYS A 59 -13.19 -0.67 -0.85
CA LYS A 59 -14.56 -0.61 -0.31
C LYS A 59 -15.06 -2.00 0.08
N ASP A 60 -14.82 -3.00 -0.75
CA ASP A 60 -15.23 -4.38 -0.52
C ASP A 60 -14.50 -4.98 0.71
N ALA A 61 -13.23 -4.59 0.94
CA ALA A 61 -12.43 -5.03 2.08
C ALA A 61 -12.87 -4.44 3.43
N ARG A 62 -13.66 -3.36 3.46
CA ARG A 62 -14.09 -2.72 4.71
C ARG A 62 -14.96 -3.62 5.58
N ARG A 63 -15.85 -4.41 4.95
CA ARG A 63 -16.73 -5.33 5.68
C ARG A 63 -15.95 -6.40 6.45
N PRO A 64 -15.10 -7.24 5.81
CA PRO A 64 -14.34 -8.24 6.54
C PRO A 64 -13.37 -7.61 7.56
N PHE A 65 -12.86 -6.40 7.30
CA PHE A 65 -12.06 -5.66 8.28
C PHE A 65 -12.87 -5.31 9.54
N ALA A 66 -14.09 -4.78 9.38
CA ALA A 66 -14.98 -4.45 10.50
C ALA A 66 -15.46 -5.70 11.27
N GLU A 67 -15.72 -6.80 10.55
CA GLU A 67 -16.08 -8.09 11.15
C GLU A 67 -14.95 -8.58 12.07
N ALA A 68 -13.70 -8.61 11.57
CA ALA A 68 -12.54 -9.00 12.37
C ALA A 68 -12.31 -8.09 13.59
N LEU A 69 -12.48 -6.77 13.44
CA LEU A 69 -12.39 -5.84 14.58
C LEU A 69 -13.49 -6.09 15.62
N THR A 70 -14.70 -6.42 15.18
CA THR A 70 -15.83 -6.71 16.06
C THR A 70 -15.59 -7.99 16.86
N GLU A 71 -15.14 -9.05 16.19
CA GLU A 71 -14.81 -10.33 16.85
C GLU A 71 -13.71 -10.18 17.91
N LEU A 72 -12.75 -9.30 17.68
CA LEU A 72 -11.66 -9.01 18.62
C LEU A 72 -12.04 -7.99 19.70
N GLY A 73 -13.24 -7.42 19.67
CA GLY A 73 -13.65 -6.36 20.61
C GLY A 73 -12.90 -5.04 20.43
N LEU A 74 -12.40 -4.77 19.22
CA LEU A 74 -11.56 -3.62 18.87
C LEU A 74 -12.31 -2.55 18.07
N MET A 75 -13.64 -2.58 18.03
CA MET A 75 -14.42 -1.69 17.15
C MET A 75 -14.55 -0.25 17.70
N ASP A 76 -14.51 -0.07 19.02
CA ASP A 76 -14.71 1.23 19.67
C ASP A 76 -13.83 2.38 19.11
N PRO A 77 -12.50 2.20 18.89
CA PRO A 77 -11.65 3.25 18.32
C PRO A 77 -11.98 3.66 16.88
N PHE A 78 -12.80 2.86 16.18
CA PHE A 78 -13.08 3.00 14.76
C PHE A 78 -14.42 3.69 14.47
N PHE A 79 -15.31 3.83 15.45
CA PHE A 79 -16.63 4.47 15.25
C PHE A 79 -16.57 5.93 14.79
N HIS A 80 -15.47 6.63 15.08
CA HIS A 80 -15.28 8.04 14.71
C HIS A 80 -14.31 8.22 13.55
N ARG A 81 -13.89 7.14 12.89
CA ARG A 81 -12.95 7.19 11.77
C ARG A 81 -13.68 7.33 10.45
N THR A 82 -13.13 8.18 9.60
CA THR A 82 -13.61 8.36 8.24
C THR A 82 -13.27 7.15 7.38
N ALA A 83 -14.03 6.93 6.31
CA ALA A 83 -13.74 5.86 5.35
C ALA A 83 -12.30 5.92 4.79
N ALA A 84 -11.76 7.12 4.60
CA ALA A 84 -10.39 7.30 4.12
C ALA A 84 -9.33 6.86 5.15
N GLU A 85 -9.56 7.10 6.44
CA GLU A 85 -8.69 6.60 7.50
C GLU A 85 -8.74 5.08 7.61
N ILE A 86 -9.93 4.48 7.44
CA ILE A 86 -10.09 3.02 7.39
C ILE A 86 -9.34 2.43 6.18
N ASP A 87 -9.54 3.00 5.00
CA ASP A 87 -8.86 2.55 3.78
C ASP A 87 -7.35 2.57 3.96
N ARG A 88 -6.80 3.63 4.58
CA ARG A 88 -5.37 3.74 4.87
C ARG A 88 -4.85 2.62 5.76
N LEU A 89 -5.63 2.17 6.74
CA LEU A 89 -5.25 1.05 7.62
C LEU A 89 -5.26 -0.28 6.88
N ILE A 90 -6.29 -0.53 6.07
CA ILE A 90 -6.38 -1.72 5.22
C ILE A 90 -5.18 -1.76 4.27
N GLU A 91 -4.87 -0.65 3.61
CA GLU A 91 -3.73 -0.56 2.70
C GLU A 91 -2.41 -0.80 3.38
N ALA A 92 -2.17 -0.19 4.54
CA ALA A 92 -0.93 -0.42 5.28
C ALA A 92 -0.72 -1.90 5.61
N ALA A 93 -1.78 -2.61 6.02
CA ALA A 93 -1.73 -4.04 6.32
C ALA A 93 -1.49 -4.88 5.06
N VAL A 94 -2.26 -4.65 3.98
CA VAL A 94 -2.14 -5.40 2.73
C VAL A 94 -0.78 -5.15 2.06
N THR A 95 -0.32 -3.90 1.98
CA THR A 95 1.01 -3.57 1.44
C THR A 95 2.12 -4.25 2.23
N GLY A 96 2.09 -4.17 3.57
CA GLY A 96 3.10 -4.83 4.41
C GLY A 96 3.14 -6.34 4.21
N TYR A 97 1.97 -6.98 4.09
CA TYR A 97 1.85 -8.39 3.79
C TYR A 97 2.41 -8.75 2.41
N VAL A 98 1.98 -8.06 1.35
CA VAL A 98 2.43 -8.31 -0.04
C VAL A 98 3.93 -8.08 -0.18
N ASP A 99 4.47 -6.98 0.38
CA ASP A 99 5.89 -6.69 0.38
C ASP A 99 6.70 -7.80 1.06
N SER A 100 6.19 -8.33 2.18
CA SER A 100 6.82 -9.45 2.88
C SER A 100 6.81 -10.73 2.03
N MET A 101 5.65 -11.06 1.44
CA MET A 101 5.50 -12.21 0.56
C MET A 101 6.44 -12.12 -0.66
N GLN A 102 6.55 -10.96 -1.29
CA GLN A 102 7.42 -10.74 -2.43
C GLN A 102 8.91 -10.86 -2.07
N ARG A 103 9.34 -10.27 -0.94
CA ARG A 103 10.71 -10.46 -0.44
C ARG A 103 11.04 -11.93 -0.22
N ARG A 104 10.07 -12.70 0.28
CA ARG A 104 10.23 -14.13 0.57
C ARG A 104 10.15 -15.00 -0.69
N ALA A 105 9.35 -14.66 -1.68
CA ALA A 105 9.25 -15.41 -2.94
C ALA A 105 10.58 -15.45 -3.73
N GLY A 106 11.46 -14.46 -3.54
CA GLY A 106 12.82 -14.46 -4.08
C GLY A 106 13.83 -15.31 -3.29
N VAL A 107 13.47 -15.77 -2.11
CA VAL A 107 14.29 -16.62 -1.24
C VAL A 107 13.77 -18.05 -1.36
N ARG A 108 14.58 -18.97 -1.90
CA ARG A 108 14.25 -20.41 -1.83
C ARG A 108 14.01 -20.76 -0.36
N GLU A 109 12.83 -21.29 -0.03
CA GLU A 109 12.52 -21.88 1.27
C GLU A 109 13.53 -22.99 1.56
N ARG A 110 14.67 -22.61 2.13
CA ARG A 110 15.58 -23.53 2.77
C ARG A 110 15.14 -23.56 4.22
N THR A 111 14.55 -24.71 4.56
CA THR A 111 14.18 -25.15 5.90
C THR A 111 13.00 -24.40 6.54
N GLY A 112 11.98 -25.18 6.92
CA GLY A 112 10.77 -24.73 7.61
C GLY A 112 11.02 -24.26 9.04
N THR A 113 11.80 -23.21 9.19
CA THR A 113 11.78 -22.36 10.37
C THR A 113 10.62 -21.38 10.21
N ALA A 114 9.60 -21.51 11.06
CA ALA A 114 8.63 -20.45 11.27
C ALA A 114 9.41 -19.14 11.54
N LEU A 115 9.15 -18.12 10.74
CA LEU A 115 9.80 -16.83 10.93
C LEU A 115 9.20 -16.19 12.18
N ASP A 116 9.89 -16.35 13.31
CA ASP A 116 9.78 -15.54 14.52
C ASP A 116 10.28 -14.10 14.24
N ASP A 117 9.74 -13.45 13.20
CA ASP A 117 9.92 -12.01 13.03
C ASP A 117 9.16 -11.34 14.18
N PRO A 118 9.81 -10.58 15.06
CA PRO A 118 9.13 -9.92 16.17
C PRO A 118 8.05 -9.00 15.63
N LEU A 119 6.87 -9.05 16.25
CA LEU A 119 5.81 -8.08 15.96
C LEU A 119 6.39 -6.67 16.15
N PRO A 120 6.09 -5.72 15.26
CA PRO A 120 6.65 -4.38 15.33
C PRO A 120 6.06 -3.52 16.47
N PHE A 121 5.36 -4.14 17.42
CA PHE A 121 4.72 -3.53 18.58
C PHE A 121 4.65 -4.53 19.75
#